data_AF-A0A2N2JSF8-F1
#
_entry.id   AF-A0A2N2JSF8-F1
#
_cell.length_a   1.000
_cell.length_b   1.000
_cell.length_c   1.000
_cell.angle_alpha   90.00
_cell.angle_beta   90.00
_cell.angle_gamma   90.00
#
_symmetry.space_group_name_H-M   'P 1'
#
loop_
_entity.id
_entity.type
_entity.pdbx_description
1 polymer ?
#
loop_
_entity_poly.entity_id
_entity_poly.type
_entity_poly.pdbx_seq_one_letter_code
_entity_poly.pdbx_strand_id
1 'polypeptide(L)'
;MRLTGRQVDGLIVCVLMTAAVCLFSIFSARMAQQDARIAHGDPRDGPVVVRLSGDFSQGGIYYLPENSTLMNLLTLAGIERRDRFDQNISGYGLLAGQTVTLGANGSLTLGQMDAAERLALDLPIDLNHATR
;
A
#
# COMPACT_ATOMS: atom_id res chain seq x y z
N MET A 1 31.84 48.18 24.33
CA MET A 1 32.72 47.02 24.62
C MET A 1 33.40 46.60 23.32
N ARG A 2 34.72 46.82 23.17
CA ARG A 2 35.46 46.36 21.98
C ARG A 2 35.84 44.90 22.22
N LEU A 3 35.35 44.00 21.37
CA LEU A 3 35.76 42.60 21.37
C LEU A 3 37.25 42.52 21.00
N THR A 4 38.00 41.73 21.76
CA THR A 4 39.41 41.46 21.45
C THR A 4 39.49 40.55 20.23
N GLY A 5 40.54 40.65 19.41
CA GLY A 5 40.67 39.83 18.18
C GLY A 5 40.49 38.33 18.43
N ARG A 6 40.97 37.83 19.58
CA ARG A 6 40.80 36.45 20.03
C ARG A 6 39.33 36.04 20.28
N GLN A 7 38.49 36.97 20.74
CA GLN A 7 37.07 36.71 20.95
C GLN A 7 36.32 36.65 19.62
N VAL A 8 36.75 37.43 18.63
CA VAL A 8 36.21 37.37 17.27
C VAL A 8 36.55 36.04 16.62
N ASP A 9 37.80 35.59 16.74
CA ASP A 9 38.24 34.29 16.22
C ASP A 9 37.46 33.12 16.86
N GLY A 10 37.28 33.15 18.18
CA GLY A 10 36.47 32.14 18.89
C GLY A 10 35.02 32.12 18.44
N LEU A 11 34.41 33.30 18.22
CA LEU A 11 33.04 33.41 17.74
C LEU A 11 32.89 32.88 16.31
N ILE A 12 33.86 33.15 15.43
CA ILE A 12 33.88 32.61 14.07
C ILE A 12 33.92 31.07 14.09
N VAL A 13 34.78 30.48 14.94
CA VAL A 13 34.87 29.01 15.06
C VAL A 13 33.57 28.41 15.57
N CYS A 14 32.93 29.01 16.58
CA CYS A 14 31.63 28.54 17.09
C CYS A 14 30.54 28.58 16.01
N VAL A 15 30.48 29.65 15.22
CA VAL A 15 29.51 29.78 14.12
C VAL A 15 29.75 28.72 13.05
N LEU A 16 31.01 28.50 12.65
CA LEU A 16 31.35 27.49 11.65
C LEU A 16 31.01 26.07 12.12
N MET A 17 31.32 25.73 13.38
CA MET A 17 30.98 24.43 13.95
C MET A 17 29.46 24.23 14.01
N THR A 18 28.71 25.25 14.42
CA THR A 18 27.24 25.20 14.48
C THR A 18 26.64 25.01 13.08
N ALA A 19 27.17 25.74 12.08
CA ALA A 19 26.73 25.59 10.70
C ALA A 19 27.02 24.18 10.16
N ALA A 20 28.20 23.62 10.43
CA ALA A 20 28.56 22.27 10.02
C ALA A 20 27.63 21.21 10.63
N VAL A 21 27.32 21.32 11.93
CA VAL A 21 26.38 20.42 12.61
C VAL A 21 24.97 20.53 12.03
N CYS A 22 24.49 21.76 11.78
CA CYS A 22 23.18 21.97 11.17
C CYS A 22 23.10 21.37 9.76
N LEU A 23 24.11 21.61 8.91
CA LEU A 23 24.15 21.06 7.57
C LEU A 23 24.20 19.53 7.58
N PHE A 24 25.03 18.95 8.45
CA PHE A 24 25.12 17.50 8.60
C PHE A 24 23.81 16.89 9.09
N SER A 25 23.12 17.53 10.04
CA SER A 25 21.82 17.08 10.54
C SER A 25 20.75 17.14 9.46
N ILE A 26 20.68 18.23 8.68
CA ILE A 26 19.71 18.37 7.59
C ILE A 26 19.99 17.33 6.50
N PHE A 27 21.25 17.15 6.14
CA PHE A 27 21.66 16.16 5.14
C PHE A 27 21.33 14.74 5.59
N SER A 28 21.66 14.38 6.82
CA SER A 28 21.35 13.08 7.42
C SER A 28 19.85 12.84 7.50
N ALA A 29 19.06 13.83 7.90
CA ALA A 29 17.60 13.74 7.94
C ALA A 29 17.01 13.53 6.54
N ARG A 30 17.51 14.23 5.52
CA ARG A 30 17.05 14.03 4.13
C ARG A 30 17.45 12.69 3.54
N MET A 31 18.61 12.18 3.92
CA MET A 31 19.10 10.88 3.47
C MET A 31 18.37 9.73 4.18
N ALA A 32 18.07 9.85 5.48
CA ALA A 32 17.20 8.93 6.21
C ALA A 32 15.76 8.96 5.69
N GLN A 33 15.28 10.08 5.14
CA GLN A 33 13.97 10.15 4.49
C GLN A 33 13.90 9.37 3.16
N GLN A 34 15.02 8.80 2.69
CA GLN A 34 15.04 7.81 1.60
C GLN A 34 14.91 6.36 2.08
N ASP A 35 14.74 6.12 3.38
CA ASP A 35 14.48 4.78 3.88
C ASP A 35 13.11 4.28 3.41
N ALA A 36 13.19 3.27 2.55
CA ALA A 36 12.18 2.28 2.21
C ALA A 36 10.73 2.79 2.19
N ARG A 37 10.19 2.99 0.98
CA ARG A 37 8.78 2.67 0.74
C ARG A 37 8.59 1.20 1.13
N ILE A 38 8.30 0.94 2.40
CA ILE A 38 7.67 -0.29 2.84
C ILE A 38 6.37 -0.29 2.07
N ALA A 39 6.24 -1.18 1.10
CA ALA A 39 5.11 -1.19 0.17
C ALA A 39 3.74 -1.32 0.88
N HIS A 40 3.72 -1.58 2.19
CA HIS A 40 2.52 -1.90 2.98
C HIS A 40 2.55 -1.26 4.39
N GLY A 41 3.17 -0.09 4.57
CA GLY A 41 3.40 0.52 5.89
C GLY A 41 2.34 1.50 6.41
N ASP A 42 1.39 1.94 5.59
CA ASP A 42 0.35 2.88 6.02
C ASP A 42 -1.00 2.17 6.19
N PRO A 43 -1.59 2.13 7.40
CA PRO A 43 -2.92 1.56 7.62
C PRO A 43 -4.07 2.39 7.02
N ARG A 44 -3.79 3.59 6.50
CA ARG A 44 -4.74 4.42 5.73
C ARG A 44 -4.50 4.42 4.22
N ASP A 45 -3.36 3.87 3.78
CA ASP A 45 -2.94 3.65 2.39
C ASP A 45 -2.72 2.12 2.22
N GLY A 46 -3.69 1.35 2.72
CA GLY A 46 -3.56 -0.05 3.10
C GLY A 46 -3.76 -1.01 1.92
N PRO A 47 -3.23 -2.24 1.99
CA PRO A 47 -3.45 -3.21 0.93
C PRO A 47 -4.95 -3.54 0.79
N VAL A 48 -5.46 -3.48 -0.44
CA VAL A 48 -6.79 -3.95 -0.80
C VAL A 48 -6.79 -5.47 -0.69
N VAL A 49 -7.46 -5.98 0.34
CA VAL A 49 -7.60 -7.41 0.58
C VAL A 49 -8.78 -7.96 -0.22
N VAL A 50 -8.53 -8.92 -1.10
CA VAL A 50 -9.51 -9.47 -2.04
C VAL A 50 -9.43 -10.99 -2.04
N ARG A 51 -10.57 -11.67 -2.07
CA ARG A 51 -10.65 -13.12 -2.22
C ARG A 51 -10.80 -13.46 -3.69
N LEU A 52 -9.94 -14.32 -4.22
CA LEU A 52 -10.13 -14.97 -5.52
C LEU A 52 -10.67 -16.38 -5.28
N SER A 53 -11.82 -16.67 -5.86
CA SER A 53 -12.50 -17.97 -5.77
C SER A 53 -12.77 -18.52 -7.17
N GLY A 54 -12.95 -19.83 -7.32
CA GLY A 54 -13.32 -20.45 -8.60
C GLY A 54 -12.69 -21.82 -8.79
N ASP A 55 -12.86 -22.37 -10.00
CA ASP A 55 -12.37 -23.72 -10.40
C ASP A 55 -10.85 -23.77 -10.67
N PHE A 56 -10.09 -22.86 -10.07
CA PHE A 56 -8.67 -22.69 -10.32
C PHE A 56 -7.88 -22.94 -9.04
N SER A 57 -6.70 -23.55 -9.18
CA SER A 57 -5.81 -23.85 -8.05
C SER A 57 -5.22 -22.60 -7.39
N GLN A 58 -5.34 -21.44 -8.05
CA GLN A 58 -4.88 -20.15 -7.56
C GLN A 58 -5.94 -19.41 -6.71
N GLY A 59 -6.99 -20.10 -6.24
CA GLY A 59 -7.95 -19.51 -5.30
C GLY A 59 -7.29 -19.17 -3.95
N GLY A 60 -7.62 -18.02 -3.37
CA GLY A 60 -7.04 -17.57 -2.10
C GLY A 60 -7.30 -16.10 -1.79
N ILE A 61 -6.70 -15.62 -0.70
CA ILE A 61 -6.75 -14.22 -0.28
C ILE A 61 -5.50 -13.51 -0.82
N TYR A 62 -5.71 -12.38 -1.47
CA TYR A 62 -4.68 -11.55 -2.08
C TYR A 62 -4.66 -10.16 -1.45
N TYR A 63 -3.45 -9.65 -1.25
CA TYR A 63 -3.20 -8.29 -0.76
C TYR A 63 -2.65 -7.48 -1.93
N LEU A 64 -3.41 -6.48 -2.39
CA LEU A 64 -3.04 -5.65 -3.54
C LEU A 64 -2.80 -4.21 -3.10
N PRO A 65 -1.99 -3.43 -3.84
CA PRO A 65 -1.92 -1.99 -3.63
C PRO A 65 -3.28 -1.30 -3.80
N GLU A 66 -3.44 -0.13 -3.22
CA GLU A 66 -4.62 0.71 -3.48
C GLU A 66 -4.81 1.01 -4.97
N ASN A 67 -6.07 1.20 -5.36
CA ASN A 67 -6.47 1.42 -6.76
C ASN A 67 -6.10 0.26 -7.70
N SER A 68 -5.80 -0.92 -7.17
CA SER A 68 -5.56 -2.10 -7.99
C SER A 68 -6.82 -2.51 -8.73
N THR A 69 -6.63 -2.89 -9.99
CA THR A 69 -7.73 -3.36 -10.82
C THR A 69 -7.84 -4.87 -10.79
N LEU A 70 -8.95 -5.36 -11.32
CA LEU A 70 -9.15 -6.79 -11.56
C LEU A 70 -8.00 -7.41 -12.39
N MET A 71 -7.48 -6.67 -13.38
CA MET A 71 -6.36 -7.13 -14.20
C MET A 71 -5.07 -7.30 -13.37
N ASN A 72 -4.84 -6.45 -12.37
CA ASN A 72 -3.71 -6.58 -11.47
C ASN A 72 -3.83 -7.86 -10.63
N LEU A 73 -5.02 -8.17 -10.11
CA LEU A 73 -5.29 -9.42 -9.38
C LEU A 73 -5.05 -10.65 -10.24
N LEU A 74 -5.59 -10.67 -11.46
CA LEU A 74 -5.43 -11.81 -12.36
C LEU A 74 -3.97 -12.02 -12.77
N THR A 75 -3.24 -10.92 -13.02
CA THR A 75 -1.81 -10.96 -13.32
C THR A 75 -1.01 -11.48 -12.12
N LEU A 76 -1.33 -11.02 -10.90
CA LEU A 76 -0.70 -11.49 -9.66
C LEU A 76 -0.98 -12.97 -9.38
N ALA A 77 -2.19 -13.44 -9.71
CA ALA A 77 -2.57 -14.84 -9.61
C ALA A 77 -2.00 -15.72 -10.73
N GLY A 78 -1.26 -15.16 -11.69
CA GLY A 78 -0.70 -15.91 -12.83
C GLY A 78 -1.78 -16.40 -13.83
N ILE A 79 -2.94 -15.75 -13.85
CA ILE A 79 -4.05 -16.10 -14.75
C ILE A 79 -3.87 -15.32 -16.06
N GLU A 80 -3.19 -15.94 -17.02
CA GLU A 80 -2.81 -15.31 -18.30
C GLU A 80 -3.93 -15.26 -19.35
N ARG A 81 -5.09 -15.89 -19.11
CA ARG A 81 -6.22 -15.96 -20.08
C ARG A 81 -7.00 -14.64 -20.19
N ARG A 82 -6.32 -13.56 -20.54
CA ARG A 82 -6.93 -12.23 -20.77
C ARG A 82 -7.99 -12.24 -21.86
N ASP A 83 -7.86 -13.14 -22.83
CA ASP A 83 -8.71 -13.21 -24.02
C ASP A 83 -10.13 -13.73 -23.73
N ARG A 84 -10.37 -14.31 -22.54
CA ARG A 84 -11.68 -14.83 -22.14
C ARG A 84 -12.48 -13.89 -21.25
N PHE A 85 -11.87 -12.82 -20.79
CA PHE A 85 -12.54 -11.84 -19.92
C PHE A 85 -13.10 -10.72 -20.77
N ASP A 86 -14.34 -10.32 -20.48
CA ASP A 86 -14.95 -9.17 -21.13
C ASP A 86 -14.05 -7.93 -20.92
N GLN A 87 -13.71 -7.23 -22.00
CA GLN A 87 -12.78 -6.09 -21.98
C GLN A 87 -13.25 -4.99 -21.04
N ASN A 88 -14.57 -4.88 -20.81
CA ASN A 88 -15.17 -3.91 -19.90
C ASN A 88 -14.76 -4.08 -18.44
N ILE A 89 -14.30 -5.27 -18.02
CA ILE A 89 -14.01 -5.55 -16.61
C ILE A 89 -12.52 -5.30 -16.26
N SER A 90 -11.66 -5.11 -17.27
CA SER A 90 -10.21 -4.94 -17.07
C SER A 90 -9.85 -3.69 -16.27
N GLY A 91 -10.67 -2.63 -16.39
CA GLY A 91 -10.50 -1.36 -15.66
C GLY A 91 -11.25 -1.29 -14.33
N TYR A 92 -11.94 -2.35 -13.91
CA TYR A 92 -12.71 -2.34 -12.67
C TYR A 92 -11.76 -2.29 -11.46
N GLY A 93 -11.90 -1.23 -10.65
CA GLY A 93 -11.14 -1.05 -9.42
C GLY A 93 -11.65 -1.98 -8.32
N LEU A 94 -10.72 -2.68 -7.66
CA LEU A 94 -11.04 -3.59 -6.56
C LEU A 94 -11.18 -2.82 -5.25
N LEU A 95 -12.15 -3.23 -4.44
CA LEU A 95 -12.41 -2.71 -3.10
C LEU A 95 -12.04 -3.76 -2.04
N ALA A 96 -11.64 -3.30 -0.86
CA ALA A 96 -11.30 -4.18 0.24
C ALA A 96 -12.52 -5.02 0.67
N GLY A 97 -12.31 -6.30 0.91
CA GLY A 97 -13.37 -7.24 1.26
C GLY A 97 -14.20 -7.72 0.07
N GLN A 98 -13.79 -7.46 -1.18
CA GLN A 98 -14.45 -8.06 -2.35
C GLN A 98 -14.04 -9.51 -2.56
N THR A 99 -14.98 -10.29 -3.10
CA THR A 99 -14.72 -11.63 -3.63
C THR A 99 -14.86 -11.60 -5.14
N VAL A 100 -13.83 -12.03 -5.84
CA VAL A 100 -13.81 -12.23 -7.30
C VAL A 100 -13.96 -13.73 -7.54
N THR A 101 -15.03 -14.15 -8.18
CA THR A 101 -15.25 -15.56 -8.52
C THR A 101 -15.09 -15.77 -10.02
N LEU A 102 -14.20 -16.70 -10.39
CA LEU A 102 -13.92 -17.06 -11.76
C LEU A 102 -14.52 -18.43 -12.11
N GLY A 103 -15.49 -18.44 -13.01
CA GLY A 103 -16.11 -19.66 -13.51
C GLY A 103 -15.31 -20.34 -14.62
N ALA A 104 -15.49 -21.66 -14.80
CA ALA A 104 -14.82 -22.44 -15.83
C ALA A 104 -15.04 -21.94 -17.28
N ASN A 105 -16.16 -21.26 -17.52
CA ASN A 105 -16.51 -20.62 -18.79
C ASN A 105 -15.84 -19.26 -19.02
N GLY A 106 -15.01 -18.78 -18.09
CA GLY A 106 -14.43 -17.44 -18.14
C GLY A 106 -15.37 -16.34 -17.65
N SER A 107 -16.55 -16.68 -17.11
CA SER A 107 -17.39 -15.71 -16.43
C SER A 107 -16.72 -15.22 -15.15
N LEU A 108 -16.82 -13.93 -14.91
CA LEU A 108 -16.29 -13.29 -13.73
C LEU A 108 -17.42 -12.63 -12.97
N THR A 109 -17.54 -12.95 -11.69
CA THR A 109 -18.57 -12.39 -10.82
C THR A 109 -17.90 -11.73 -9.62
N LEU A 110 -18.45 -10.57 -9.24
CA LEU A 110 -17.98 -9.80 -8.10
C LEU A 110 -18.99 -9.95 -6.96
N GLY A 111 -18.49 -10.25 -5.78
CA GLY A 111 -19.24 -10.33 -4.55
C GLY A 111 -18.49 -9.68 -3.40
N GLN A 112 -18.94 -9.95 -2.18
CA GLN A 112 -18.24 -9.55 -0.96
C GLN A 112 -17.90 -10.77 -0.13
N MET A 113 -16.79 -10.67 0.60
CA MET A 113 -16.44 -11.60 1.68
C MET A 113 -17.55 -11.59 2.73
N ASP A 114 -17.74 -12.73 3.37
CA ASP A 114 -18.68 -12.84 4.50
C ASP A 114 -18.17 -12.06 5.73
N ALA A 115 -19.06 -11.80 6.69
CA ALA A 115 -18.74 -10.98 7.85
C ALA A 115 -17.67 -11.62 8.75
N ALA A 116 -17.63 -12.95 8.84
CA ALA A 116 -16.67 -13.66 9.68
C ALA A 116 -15.25 -13.56 9.10
N GLU A 117 -15.10 -13.73 7.80
CA GLU A 117 -13.84 -13.55 7.09
C GLU A 117 -13.36 -12.11 7.16
N ARG A 118 -14.25 -11.14 6.94
CA ARG A 118 -13.89 -9.71 7.06
C ARG A 118 -13.37 -9.39 8.45
N LEU A 119 -14.04 -9.89 9.49
CA LEU A 119 -13.59 -9.72 10.86
C LEU A 119 -12.23 -10.38 11.11
N ALA A 120 -12.01 -11.59 10.57
CA ALA A 120 -10.73 -12.29 10.70
C ALA A 120 -9.56 -11.56 10.01
N LEU A 121 -9.86 -10.74 9.00
CA LEU A 121 -8.89 -9.94 8.24
C LEU A 121 -8.81 -8.48 8.71
N ASP A 122 -9.42 -8.15 9.85
CA ASP A 122 -9.51 -6.78 10.38
C ASP A 122 -10.13 -5.77 9.39
N LEU A 123 -11.02 -6.25 8.52
CA LEU A 123 -11.76 -5.44 7.56
C LEU A 123 -13.05 -4.89 8.20
N PRO A 124 -13.47 -3.66 7.84
CA PRO A 124 -14.75 -3.12 8.31
C PRO A 124 -15.90 -4.04 7.96
N ILE A 125 -16.78 -4.31 8.93
CA ILE A 125 -18.02 -5.08 8.73
C ILE A 125 -19.22 -4.14 8.77
N ASP A 126 -20.19 -4.37 7.90
CA ASP A 126 -21.49 -3.71 8.03
C ASP A 126 -22.33 -4.46 9.06
N LEU A 127 -22.49 -3.87 10.24
CA LEU A 127 -23.26 -4.45 11.34
C LEU A 127 -24.74 -4.67 10.96
N ASN A 128 -25.29 -3.90 10.02
CA ASN A 128 -26.67 -4.07 9.57
C ASN A 128 -26.85 -5.32 8.68
N HIS A 129 -25.76 -5.84 8.13
CA HIS A 129 -25.73 -7.02 7.26
C HIS A 129 -24.91 -8.18 7.85
N ALA A 130 -24.45 -8.08 9.10
CA ALA A 130 -23.53 -9.04 9.72
C ALA A 130 -24.12 -10.42 10.01
N THR A 131 -25.45 -10.56 10.04
CA THR A 131 -26.15 -11.78 10.48
C THR A 131 -26.76 -12.63 9.37
N ARG A 132 -26.65 -12.22 8.09
CA ARG A 132 -27.34 -12.89 6.98
C ARG A 132 -26.42 -13.73 6.11
#